data_AF-A0A970CKX1-F1
#
_entry.id   AF-A0A970CKX1-F1
#
_cell.length_a   1.000
_cell.length_b   1.000
_cell.length_c   1.000
_cell.angle_alpha   90.00
_cell.angle_beta   90.00
_cell.angle_gamma   90.00
#
_symmetry.space_group_name_H-M   'P 1'
#
loop_
_entity.id
_entity.type
_entity.pdbx_description
1 polymer ?
#
loop_
_entity_poly.entity_id
_entity_poly.type
_entity_poly.pdbx_seq_one_letter_code
_entity_poly.pdbx_strand_id
1 'polypeptide(L)'
;MSRRNWLRNFIHQLIIFILFLAGLYYLYRKINNTPELKDLGWLSTLLWIAIALYLLLFALFIRNSFFGYALERFDPGNVESLRRLAAMKKFHLSPEQAHQIRAAENPIAEAILWLSSLGYVEAGRRTMGLVFERPVRRLWPFGRQKFERVFLLYLPMPNVLIVDRLLRDCIAYIDQQSETRPAPHNHLFLITDMNQKDEVTSAASGVVNFLLKIELGSLCPWLLDITFGRLFYPLDRTLIKPAQRRRQNSLRSSFLQWLTKADRMEQHPQSLSAAEPLSGKQAQPSAAVRAPLINGEMVTADIDLLTAEGETEAADETESEVTRAEGIESQTVEEEAETTGAGEEEAETESRYETADSDH
;
A
#
# COMPACT_ATOMS: atom_id res chain seq x y z
N MET A 1 -2.32 5.91 -17.40
CA MET A 1 -2.20 6.85 -18.55
C MET A 1 -0.94 6.51 -19.33
N SER A 2 -0.93 6.46 -20.68
CA SER A 2 0.27 5.98 -21.40
C SER A 2 1.47 6.91 -21.25
N ARG A 3 2.67 6.34 -21.01
CA ARG A 3 3.95 7.07 -20.87
C ARG A 3 4.22 8.01 -22.05
N ARG A 4 3.82 7.64 -23.27
CA ARG A 4 4.01 8.44 -24.49
C ARG A 4 3.21 9.75 -24.44
N ASN A 5 1.98 9.71 -23.91
CA ASN A 5 1.12 10.88 -23.78
C ASN A 5 1.59 11.80 -22.65
N TRP A 6 2.03 11.25 -21.51
CA TRP A 6 2.62 12.09 -20.45
C TRP A 6 3.91 12.76 -20.91
N LEU A 7 4.85 12.01 -21.51
CA LEU A 7 6.12 12.56 -21.98
C LEU A 7 5.92 13.67 -23.03
N ARG A 8 4.94 13.49 -23.93
CA ARG A 8 4.51 14.54 -24.87
C ARG A 8 4.03 15.80 -24.14
N ASN A 9 3.18 15.65 -23.12
CA ASN A 9 2.68 16.79 -22.33
C ASN A 9 3.81 17.52 -21.57
N PHE A 10 4.75 16.78 -20.98
CA PHE A 10 5.94 17.35 -20.33
C PHE A 10 6.83 18.10 -21.32
N ILE A 11 7.06 17.55 -22.52
CA ILE A 11 7.81 18.23 -23.60
C ILE A 11 7.09 19.51 -24.04
N HIS A 12 5.77 19.50 -24.25
CA HIS A 12 5.02 20.74 -24.57
C HIS A 12 5.14 21.80 -23.46
N GLN A 13 4.99 21.41 -22.19
CA GLN A 13 5.14 22.34 -21.07
C GLN A 13 6.57 22.89 -20.98
N LEU A 14 7.60 22.06 -21.17
CA LEU A 14 8.99 22.48 -21.22
C LEU A 14 9.25 23.48 -22.37
N ILE A 15 8.71 23.23 -23.57
CA ILE A 15 8.79 24.14 -24.72
C ILE A 15 8.13 25.49 -24.39
N ILE A 16 6.97 25.49 -23.73
CA ILE A 16 6.29 26.73 -23.30
C ILE A 16 7.17 27.52 -22.31
N PHE A 17 7.78 26.87 -21.32
CA PHE A 17 8.73 27.53 -20.41
C PHE A 17 9.94 28.12 -21.16
N ILE A 18 10.53 27.38 -22.11
CA ILE A 18 11.66 27.85 -22.94
C ILE A 18 11.27 29.06 -23.79
N LEU A 19 10.09 29.05 -24.43
CA LEU A 19 9.58 30.17 -25.22
C LEU A 19 9.32 31.41 -24.34
N PHE A 20 8.76 31.22 -23.15
CA PHE A 20 8.51 32.32 -22.21
C PHE A 20 9.82 32.93 -21.68
N LEU A 21 10.83 32.10 -21.41
CA LEU A 21 12.18 32.54 -21.03
C LEU A 21 12.86 33.31 -22.17
N ALA A 22 12.73 32.85 -23.42
CA ALA A 22 13.24 33.55 -24.59
C ALA A 22 12.54 34.91 -24.79
N GLY A 23 11.23 34.98 -24.56
CA GLY A 23 10.47 36.24 -24.55
C GLY A 23 10.95 37.21 -23.48
N LEU A 24 11.13 36.75 -22.23
CA LEU A 24 11.71 37.58 -21.15
C LEU A 24 13.13 38.05 -21.46
N TYR A 25 13.98 37.18 -22.03
CA TYR A 25 15.34 37.54 -22.42
C TYR A 25 15.38 38.58 -23.55
N TYR A 26 14.48 38.45 -24.55
CA TYR A 26 14.31 39.48 -25.58
C TYR A 26 13.85 40.81 -24.97
N LEU A 27 12.90 40.79 -24.03
CA LEU A 27 12.41 41.99 -23.35
C LEU A 27 13.53 42.67 -22.53
N TYR A 28 14.27 41.91 -21.73
CA TYR A 28 15.45 42.37 -20.99
C TYR A 28 16.50 43.00 -21.91
N ARG A 29 16.82 42.35 -23.03
CA ARG A 29 17.78 42.86 -24.02
C ARG A 29 17.27 44.15 -24.67
N LYS A 30 15.97 44.27 -24.97
CA LYS A 30 15.39 45.46 -25.60
C LYS A 30 15.36 46.65 -24.64
N ILE A 31 14.98 46.43 -23.37
CA ILE A 31 15.01 47.47 -22.32
C ILE A 31 16.43 47.98 -22.08
N ASN A 32 17.43 47.09 -22.02
CA ASN A 32 18.83 47.50 -21.84
C ASN A 32 19.46 48.21 -23.05
N ASN A 33 18.96 47.93 -24.27
CA ASN A 33 19.50 48.50 -25.51
C ASN A 33 18.86 49.85 -25.90
N THR A 34 17.74 50.24 -25.30
CA THR A 34 17.04 51.50 -25.59
C THR A 34 17.14 52.43 -24.37
N PRO A 35 17.92 53.53 -24.42
CA PRO A 35 18.18 54.36 -23.24
C PRO A 35 16.90 54.94 -22.63
N GLU A 36 15.96 55.39 -23.47
CA GLU A 36 14.64 55.90 -23.07
C GLU A 36 13.83 54.92 -22.20
N LEU A 37 13.98 53.61 -22.42
CA LEU A 37 13.31 52.56 -21.64
C LEU A 37 14.07 52.20 -20.35
N LYS A 38 15.34 52.57 -20.25
CA LYS A 38 16.23 52.22 -19.15
C LYS A 38 16.09 53.17 -17.96
N ASP A 39 15.82 54.44 -18.21
CA ASP A 39 15.60 55.45 -17.17
C ASP A 39 14.25 55.27 -16.45
N LEU A 40 13.32 54.53 -17.06
CA LEU A 40 12.04 54.14 -16.47
C LEU A 40 12.23 53.01 -15.44
N GLY A 41 12.71 53.35 -14.24
CA GLY A 41 13.02 52.38 -13.17
C GLY A 41 11.88 51.44 -12.76
N TRP A 42 10.62 51.82 -12.98
CA TRP A 42 9.46 50.94 -12.78
C TRP A 42 9.39 49.77 -13.76
N LEU A 43 9.92 49.95 -14.99
CA LEU A 43 9.95 48.91 -16.02
C LEU A 43 11.00 47.84 -15.67
N SER A 44 12.13 48.26 -15.09
CA SER A 44 13.16 47.36 -14.55
C SER A 44 12.64 46.52 -13.38
N THR A 45 11.92 47.13 -12.43
CA THR A 45 11.34 46.39 -11.29
C THR A 45 10.20 45.47 -11.73
N LEU A 46 9.34 45.88 -12.67
CA LEU A 46 8.31 45.02 -13.26
C LEU A 46 8.93 43.78 -13.94
N LEU A 47 10.03 43.95 -14.66
CA LEU A 47 10.76 42.85 -15.29
C LEU A 47 11.36 41.88 -14.25
N TRP A 48 11.95 42.40 -13.17
CA TRP A 48 12.45 41.56 -12.07
C TRP A 48 11.34 40.76 -11.36
N ILE A 49 10.15 41.35 -11.18
CA ILE A 49 8.97 40.65 -10.68
C ILE A 49 8.55 39.52 -11.64
N ALA A 50 8.56 39.77 -12.96
CA ALA A 50 8.26 38.74 -13.96
C ALA A 50 9.29 37.59 -13.97
N ILE A 51 10.58 37.90 -13.80
CA ILE A 51 11.65 36.89 -13.65
C ILE A 51 11.41 36.04 -12.38
N ALA A 52 11.11 36.67 -11.25
CA ALA A 52 10.86 35.98 -9.99
C ALA A 52 9.61 35.07 -10.07
N LEU A 53 8.53 35.55 -10.69
CA LEU A 53 7.31 34.78 -10.92
C LEU A 53 7.57 33.59 -11.86
N TYR A 54 8.32 33.79 -12.95
CA TYR A 54 8.74 32.72 -13.85
C TYR A 54 9.55 31.64 -13.12
N LEU A 55 10.54 32.02 -12.30
CA LEU A 55 11.35 31.07 -11.53
C LEU A 55 10.52 30.30 -10.51
N LEU A 56 9.54 30.95 -9.85
CA LEU A 56 8.60 30.29 -8.95
C LEU A 56 7.73 29.27 -9.69
N LEU A 57 7.15 29.64 -10.83
CA LEU A 57 6.35 28.75 -11.68
C LEU A 57 7.17 27.57 -12.21
N PHE A 58 8.43 27.80 -12.61
CA PHE A 58 9.34 26.76 -13.08
C PHE A 58 9.72 25.80 -11.95
N ALA A 59 9.97 26.29 -10.73
CA ALA A 59 10.21 25.45 -9.55
C ALA A 59 8.97 24.62 -9.17
N LEU A 60 7.77 25.18 -9.29
CA LEU A 60 6.50 24.46 -9.10
C LEU A 60 6.27 23.42 -10.20
N PHE A 61 6.61 23.71 -11.46
CA PHE A 61 6.54 22.76 -12.58
C PHE A 61 7.52 21.58 -12.40
N ILE A 62 8.78 21.85 -12.03
CA ILE A 62 9.76 20.82 -11.67
C ILE A 62 9.19 19.94 -10.53
N ARG A 63 8.74 20.57 -9.45
CA ARG A 63 8.14 19.87 -8.30
C ARG A 63 6.99 18.97 -8.74
N ASN A 64 5.99 19.52 -9.44
CA ASN A 64 4.82 18.76 -9.84
C ASN A 64 5.16 17.63 -10.84
N SER A 65 6.08 17.88 -11.77
CA SER A 65 6.53 16.88 -12.75
C SER A 65 7.23 15.69 -12.09
N PHE A 66 8.12 15.92 -11.11
CA PHE A 66 8.83 14.83 -10.44
C PHE A 66 7.96 14.10 -9.40
N PHE A 67 7.06 14.78 -8.68
CA PHE A 67 6.19 14.12 -7.71
C PHE A 67 4.96 13.44 -8.35
N GLY A 68 4.47 13.91 -9.50
CA GLY A 68 3.31 13.33 -10.18
C GLY A 68 3.49 11.87 -10.63
N TYR A 69 4.67 11.50 -11.15
CA TYR A 69 4.96 10.10 -11.54
C TYR A 69 5.01 9.13 -10.35
N ALA A 70 5.31 9.62 -9.15
CA ALA A 70 5.62 8.77 -8.00
C ALA A 70 4.37 8.19 -7.31
N LEU A 71 3.16 8.59 -7.75
CA LEU A 71 1.88 8.24 -7.13
C LEU A 71 0.87 7.57 -8.08
N GLU A 72 1.28 7.15 -9.28
CA GLU A 72 0.42 6.27 -10.10
C GLU A 72 0.26 4.92 -9.38
N ARG A 73 -0.94 4.65 -8.85
CA ARG A 73 -1.26 3.40 -8.16
C ARG A 73 -1.14 2.20 -9.12
N PHE A 74 -0.65 1.09 -8.61
CA PHE A 74 -0.62 -0.17 -9.35
C PHE A 74 -1.97 -0.85 -9.25
N ASP A 75 -2.65 -0.96 -10.38
CA ASP A 75 -3.90 -1.71 -10.53
C ASP A 75 -3.58 -3.22 -10.61
N PRO A 76 -4.10 -4.06 -9.69
CA PRO A 76 -3.88 -5.51 -9.72
C PRO A 76 -4.56 -6.22 -10.90
N GLY A 77 -5.65 -5.66 -11.45
CA GLY A 77 -6.33 -6.22 -12.62
C GLY A 77 -5.62 -5.94 -13.94
N ASN A 78 -4.61 -5.07 -13.95
CA ASN A 78 -3.98 -4.59 -15.17
C ASN A 78 -2.56 -5.17 -15.35
N VAL A 79 -2.42 -6.07 -16.32
CA VAL A 79 -1.17 -6.76 -16.66
C VAL A 79 -0.03 -5.79 -17.02
N GLU A 80 -0.30 -4.65 -17.68
CA GLU A 80 0.75 -3.64 -17.90
C GLU A 80 1.22 -3.01 -16.59
N SER A 81 0.30 -2.76 -15.65
CA SER A 81 0.61 -2.19 -14.35
C SER A 81 1.44 -3.15 -13.49
N LEU A 82 1.08 -4.43 -13.46
CA LEU A 82 1.89 -5.47 -12.83
C LEU A 82 3.26 -5.61 -13.52
N ARG A 83 3.32 -5.59 -14.85
CA ARG A 83 4.60 -5.64 -15.61
C ARG A 83 5.50 -4.44 -15.30
N ARG A 84 4.94 -3.24 -15.12
CA ARG A 84 5.66 -2.04 -14.65
C ARG A 84 6.19 -2.22 -13.22
N LEU A 85 5.37 -2.78 -12.32
CA LEU A 85 5.74 -3.06 -10.93
C LEU A 85 6.89 -4.09 -10.85
N ALA A 86 6.75 -5.22 -11.53
CA ALA A 86 7.76 -6.28 -11.62
C ALA A 86 9.07 -5.83 -12.29
N ALA A 87 9.06 -4.77 -13.11
CA ALA A 87 10.27 -4.20 -13.71
C ALA A 87 11.04 -3.22 -12.80
N MET A 88 10.50 -2.84 -11.62
CA MET A 88 11.14 -1.85 -10.76
C MET A 88 12.38 -2.41 -10.02
N LYS A 89 13.58 -1.99 -10.46
CA LYS A 89 14.86 -2.35 -9.81
C LYS A 89 14.89 -2.09 -8.29
N LYS A 90 14.19 -1.07 -7.79
CA LYS A 90 14.13 -0.69 -6.35
C LYS A 90 13.54 -1.75 -5.39
N PHE A 91 12.91 -2.79 -5.93
CA PHE A 91 12.32 -3.92 -5.20
C PHE A 91 13.11 -5.23 -5.34
N HIS A 92 14.12 -5.27 -6.21
CA HIS A 92 15.01 -6.43 -6.31
C HIS A 92 16.02 -6.38 -5.16
N LEU A 93 16.27 -7.52 -4.53
CA LEU A 93 17.38 -7.70 -3.60
C LEU A 93 18.72 -7.74 -4.37
N SER A 94 19.85 -7.61 -3.68
CA SER A 94 21.15 -7.91 -4.31
C SER A 94 21.22 -9.41 -4.67
N PRO A 95 22.06 -9.82 -5.65
CA PRO A 95 22.23 -11.24 -5.97
C PRO A 95 22.63 -12.09 -4.76
N GLU A 96 23.45 -11.54 -3.87
CA GLU A 96 23.85 -12.16 -2.60
C GLU A 96 22.67 -12.35 -1.65
N GLN A 97 21.84 -11.31 -1.46
CA GLN A 97 20.63 -11.36 -0.63
C GLN A 97 19.60 -12.36 -1.19
N ALA A 98 19.40 -12.34 -2.51
CA ALA A 98 18.54 -13.29 -3.22
C ALA A 98 19.10 -14.73 -3.20
N HIS A 99 20.40 -14.92 -3.03
CA HIS A 99 20.99 -16.24 -2.80
C HIS A 99 20.80 -16.70 -1.35
N GLN A 100 21.18 -15.87 -0.37
CA GLN A 100 21.11 -16.20 1.06
C GLN A 100 19.68 -16.51 1.52
N ILE A 101 18.66 -15.82 0.99
CA ILE A 101 17.27 -16.13 1.34
C ILE A 101 16.72 -17.40 0.68
N ARG A 102 17.22 -17.80 -0.49
CA ARG A 102 16.83 -19.06 -1.16
C ARG A 102 17.60 -20.27 -0.65
N ALA A 103 18.72 -20.04 0.03
CA ALA A 103 19.46 -21.04 0.80
C ALA A 103 18.95 -21.19 2.25
N ALA A 104 18.00 -20.36 2.70
CA ALA A 104 17.42 -20.45 4.04
C ALA A 104 16.34 -21.55 4.08
N GLU A 105 16.59 -22.63 4.82
CA GLU A 105 15.63 -23.74 4.98
C GLU A 105 14.32 -23.30 5.66
N ASN A 106 14.39 -22.33 6.58
CA ASN A 106 13.23 -21.78 7.27
C ASN A 106 13.37 -20.26 7.48
N PRO A 107 13.03 -19.45 6.45
CA PRO A 107 13.19 -18.00 6.51
C PRO A 107 12.29 -17.32 7.56
N ILE A 108 11.25 -18.01 8.05
CA ILE A 108 10.44 -17.54 9.18
C ILE A 108 11.23 -17.67 10.49
N ALA A 109 11.81 -18.84 10.76
CA ALA A 109 12.57 -19.10 11.97
C ALA A 109 13.81 -18.18 12.06
N GLU A 110 14.53 -18.00 10.96
CA GLU A 110 15.65 -17.05 10.94
C GLU A 110 15.20 -15.59 11.14
N ALA A 111 14.04 -15.19 10.60
CA ALA A 111 13.48 -13.85 10.82
C ALA A 111 13.07 -13.63 12.29
N ILE A 112 12.59 -14.68 12.99
CA ILE A 112 12.33 -14.67 14.43
C ILE A 112 13.65 -14.49 15.21
N LEU A 113 14.71 -15.20 14.83
CA LEU A 113 16.05 -15.03 15.43
C LEU A 113 16.60 -13.61 15.19
N TRP A 114 16.43 -13.06 13.99
CA TRP A 114 16.79 -11.67 13.68
C TRP A 114 16.03 -10.65 14.54
N LEU A 115 14.71 -10.77 14.65
CA LEU A 115 13.89 -9.91 15.52
C LEU A 115 14.31 -10.04 17.00
N SER A 116 14.61 -11.25 17.46
CA SER A 116 15.11 -11.52 18.81
C SER A 116 16.47 -10.84 19.05
N SER A 117 17.40 -10.91 18.08
CA SER A 117 18.70 -10.23 18.15
C SER A 117 18.60 -8.70 18.21
N LEU A 118 17.49 -8.15 17.69
CA LEU A 118 17.16 -6.72 17.80
C LEU A 118 16.42 -6.37 19.11
N GLY A 119 16.17 -7.33 20.01
CA GLY A 119 15.48 -7.12 21.27
C GLY A 119 13.97 -6.93 21.13
N TYR A 120 13.35 -7.53 20.11
CA TYR A 120 11.90 -7.77 20.12
C TYR A 120 11.57 -9.08 20.82
N VAL A 121 10.41 -9.16 21.47
CA VAL A 121 9.92 -10.34 22.19
C VAL A 121 8.56 -10.75 21.59
N GLU A 122 8.27 -12.06 21.51
CA GLU A 122 6.96 -12.54 21.08
C GLU A 122 5.88 -12.11 22.09
N ALA A 123 4.95 -11.26 21.66
CA ALA A 123 3.83 -10.76 22.46
C ALA A 123 2.54 -11.58 22.27
N GLY A 124 2.51 -12.47 21.26
CA GLY A 124 1.45 -13.45 21.05
C GLY A 124 1.26 -13.85 19.58
N ARG A 125 0.42 -14.87 19.35
CA ARG A 125 0.03 -15.37 18.03
C ARG A 125 -1.41 -15.00 17.72
N ARG A 126 -1.68 -14.53 16.50
CA ARG A 126 -2.99 -14.03 16.04
C ARG A 126 -3.24 -14.46 14.59
N THR A 127 -4.44 -14.21 14.08
CA THR A 127 -4.83 -14.47 12.68
C THR A 127 -3.90 -13.81 11.66
N MET A 128 -3.44 -12.58 11.95
CA MET A 128 -2.45 -11.81 11.20
C MET A 128 -0.98 -12.26 11.40
N GLY A 129 -0.74 -13.41 12.05
CA GLY A 129 0.60 -13.98 12.28
C GLY A 129 1.16 -13.79 13.70
N LEU A 130 2.47 -13.89 13.81
CA LEU A 130 3.22 -13.69 15.05
C LEU A 130 3.37 -12.19 15.34
N VAL A 131 3.09 -11.77 16.57
CA VAL A 131 3.22 -10.37 17.01
C VAL A 131 4.46 -10.24 17.89
N PHE A 132 5.41 -9.43 17.46
CA PHE A 132 6.64 -9.11 18.18
C PHE A 132 6.61 -7.67 18.69
N GLU A 133 6.93 -7.43 19.96
CA GLU A 133 6.96 -6.09 20.57
C GLU A 133 8.35 -5.78 21.17
N ARG A 134 8.81 -4.53 21.00
CA ARG A 134 10.03 -3.99 21.62
C ARG A 134 9.71 -2.69 22.35
N PRO A 135 10.05 -2.53 23.65
CA PRO A 135 9.84 -1.27 24.35
C PRO A 135 10.76 -0.17 23.78
N VAL A 136 10.16 0.95 23.39
CA VAL A 136 10.91 2.13 22.96
C VAL A 136 11.56 2.76 24.20
N ARG A 137 12.89 2.96 24.17
CA ARG A 137 13.62 3.69 25.22
C ARG A 137 13.04 5.10 25.34
N ARG A 138 12.52 5.45 26.52
CA ARG A 138 12.06 6.81 26.79
C ARG A 138 13.24 7.69 27.18
N LEU A 139 13.20 8.95 26.75
CA LEU A 139 14.09 10.01 27.25
C LEU A 139 13.53 10.68 28.53
N TRP A 140 12.28 10.40 28.89
CA TRP A 140 11.57 11.03 30.01
C TRP A 140 10.64 10.01 30.69
N PRO A 141 10.52 9.98 32.03
CA PRO A 141 9.75 8.93 32.71
C PRO A 141 8.24 9.08 32.55
N PHE A 142 7.72 10.31 32.45
CA PHE A 142 6.28 10.59 32.40
C PHE A 142 5.61 10.07 31.11
N GLY A 143 4.45 9.40 31.25
CA GLY A 143 3.63 8.87 30.15
C GLY A 143 3.42 7.35 30.18
N ARG A 144 2.66 6.81 29.21
CA ARG A 144 2.50 5.36 28.97
C ARG A 144 3.71 4.79 28.24
N GLN A 145 4.01 3.49 28.42
CA GLN A 145 5.09 2.84 27.69
C GLN A 145 4.72 2.71 26.21
N LYS A 146 5.64 3.12 25.33
CA LYS A 146 5.47 2.99 23.87
C LYS A 146 6.27 1.79 23.35
N PHE A 147 5.73 1.15 22.32
CA PHE A 147 6.32 -0.05 21.73
C PHE A 147 6.58 0.14 20.23
N GLU A 148 7.57 -0.57 19.72
CA GLU A 148 7.69 -0.89 18.29
C GLU A 148 7.11 -2.29 18.10
N ARG A 149 6.22 -2.44 17.11
CA ARG A 149 5.53 -3.71 16.85
C ARG A 149 5.87 -4.24 15.46
N VAL A 150 6.14 -5.54 15.37
CA VAL A 150 6.36 -6.25 14.12
C VAL A 150 5.40 -7.43 14.04
N PHE A 151 4.51 -7.41 13.06
CA PHE A 151 3.73 -8.57 12.64
C PHE A 151 4.58 -9.37 11.66
N LEU A 152 4.70 -10.68 11.86
CA LEU A 152 5.43 -11.61 11.00
C LEU A 152 4.51 -12.76 10.60
N LEU A 153 4.25 -12.86 9.30
CA LEU A 153 3.35 -13.84 8.71
C LEU A 153 3.98 -14.45 7.46
N TYR A 154 3.84 -15.76 7.30
CA TYR A 154 4.12 -16.47 6.06
C TYR A 154 2.82 -16.69 5.29
N LEU A 155 2.87 -16.48 3.98
CA LEU A 155 1.72 -16.45 3.09
C LEU A 155 2.08 -17.21 1.80
N PRO A 156 1.77 -18.53 1.70
CA PRO A 156 2.20 -19.37 0.58
C PRO A 156 1.45 -19.06 -0.73
N MET A 157 0.24 -18.53 -0.62
CA MET A 157 -0.58 -18.07 -1.75
C MET A 157 -0.99 -16.61 -1.52
N PRO A 158 -0.08 -15.64 -1.78
CA PRO A 158 -0.35 -14.23 -1.62
C PRO A 158 -1.23 -13.72 -2.78
N ASN A 159 -2.32 -13.04 -2.46
CA ASN A 159 -3.17 -12.32 -3.41
C ASN A 159 -3.49 -10.93 -2.86
N VAL A 160 -3.75 -9.94 -3.72
CA VAL A 160 -4.04 -8.55 -3.32
C VAL A 160 -5.19 -8.44 -2.32
N LEU A 161 -6.26 -9.24 -2.49
CA LEU A 161 -7.42 -9.22 -1.60
C LEU A 161 -7.06 -9.72 -0.18
N ILE A 162 -6.15 -10.70 -0.08
CA ILE A 162 -5.66 -11.25 1.19
C ILE A 162 -4.75 -10.22 1.86
N VAL A 163 -3.86 -9.57 1.10
CA VAL A 163 -3.02 -8.47 1.59
C VAL A 163 -3.86 -7.31 2.13
N ASP A 164 -4.87 -6.86 1.39
CA ASP A 164 -5.73 -5.75 1.79
C ASP A 164 -6.67 -6.10 2.96
N ARG A 165 -6.98 -7.39 3.17
CA ARG A 165 -7.64 -7.87 4.40
C ARG A 165 -6.67 -7.85 5.58
N LEU A 166 -5.48 -8.47 5.45
CA LEU A 166 -4.45 -8.50 6.48
C LEU A 166 -4.02 -7.10 6.93
N LEU A 167 -3.95 -6.13 6.00
CA LEU A 167 -3.69 -4.73 6.30
C LEU A 167 -4.78 -4.12 7.18
N ARG A 168 -6.07 -4.35 6.87
CA ARG A 168 -7.21 -3.89 7.69
C ARG A 168 -7.23 -4.56 9.06
N ASP A 169 -7.00 -5.87 9.12
CA ASP A 169 -6.94 -6.63 10.38
C ASP A 169 -5.78 -6.12 11.29
N CYS A 170 -4.62 -5.82 10.69
CA CYS A 170 -3.50 -5.19 11.40
C CYS A 170 -3.83 -3.79 11.92
N ILE A 171 -4.51 -2.94 11.12
CA ILE A 171 -4.93 -1.60 11.54
C ILE A 171 -5.88 -1.70 12.74
N ALA A 172 -6.97 -2.48 12.61
CA ALA A 172 -7.95 -2.66 13.68
C ALA A 172 -7.32 -3.17 14.99
N TYR A 173 -6.34 -4.08 14.92
CA TYR A 173 -5.60 -4.51 16.10
C TYR A 173 -4.70 -3.42 16.68
N ILE A 174 -4.00 -2.62 15.86
CA ILE A 174 -3.17 -1.52 16.37
C ILE A 174 -4.01 -0.49 17.11
N ASP A 175 -5.17 -0.16 16.54
CA ASP A 175 -6.09 0.83 17.11
C ASP A 175 -6.76 0.30 18.38
N GLN A 176 -7.19 -0.97 18.41
CA GLN A 176 -7.68 -1.64 19.64
C GLN A 176 -6.62 -1.67 20.75
N GLN A 177 -5.34 -1.92 20.42
CA GLN A 177 -4.24 -1.94 21.39
C GLN A 177 -3.65 -0.54 21.68
N SER A 178 -4.17 0.53 21.06
CA SER A 178 -3.55 1.85 21.11
C SER A 178 -3.58 2.48 22.50
N GLU A 179 -4.63 2.22 23.28
CA GLU A 179 -4.77 2.75 24.63
C GLU A 179 -3.82 2.06 25.62
N THR A 180 -3.79 0.73 25.61
CA THR A 180 -3.08 -0.11 26.59
C THR A 180 -1.60 -0.26 26.25
N ARG A 181 -1.27 -0.45 24.96
CA ARG A 181 0.09 -0.68 24.43
C ARG A 181 0.33 0.17 23.17
N PRO A 182 0.44 1.51 23.30
CA PRO A 182 0.58 2.41 22.17
C PRO A 182 1.83 2.12 21.34
N ALA A 183 1.62 1.74 20.08
CA ALA A 183 2.68 1.44 19.11
C ALA A 183 2.68 2.47 17.96
N PRO A 184 3.47 3.56 18.04
CA PRO A 184 3.54 4.58 16.98
C PRO A 184 4.34 4.12 15.74
N HIS A 185 4.91 2.91 15.79
CA HIS A 185 5.81 2.32 14.80
C HIS A 185 5.44 0.84 14.64
N ASN A 186 4.70 0.51 13.57
CA ASN A 186 4.28 -0.86 13.27
C ASN A 186 4.84 -1.29 11.91
N HIS A 187 5.26 -2.55 11.82
CA HIS A 187 5.74 -3.18 10.60
C HIS A 187 4.99 -4.50 10.37
N LEU A 188 4.65 -4.82 9.13
CA LEU A 188 4.06 -6.11 8.75
C LEU A 188 4.99 -6.78 7.73
N PHE A 189 5.64 -7.88 8.11
CA PHE A 189 6.41 -8.72 7.20
C PHE A 189 5.54 -9.88 6.73
N LEU A 190 5.23 -9.88 5.44
CA LEU A 190 4.66 -11.00 4.70
C LEU A 190 5.82 -11.72 4.01
N ILE A 191 5.98 -13.02 4.24
CA ILE A 191 7.00 -13.85 3.61
C ILE A 191 6.31 -14.84 2.66
N THR A 192 6.81 -14.97 1.42
CA THR A 192 6.25 -15.89 0.42
C THR A 192 7.33 -16.53 -0.45
N ASP A 193 7.08 -17.78 -0.82
CA ASP A 193 7.86 -18.66 -1.69
C ASP A 193 7.09 -19.04 -2.97
N MET A 194 5.93 -18.42 -3.22
CA MET A 194 5.04 -18.74 -4.32
C MET A 194 5.75 -18.67 -5.70
N ASN A 195 5.72 -19.77 -6.44
CA ASN A 195 6.36 -19.88 -7.76
C ASN A 195 5.67 -19.08 -8.89
N GLN A 196 4.52 -18.46 -8.62
CA GLN A 196 3.76 -17.67 -9.61
C GLN A 196 4.07 -16.17 -9.46
N LYS A 197 5.04 -15.70 -10.25
CA LYS A 197 5.56 -14.33 -10.22
C LYS A 197 4.48 -13.24 -10.34
N ASP A 198 3.45 -13.48 -11.13
CA ASP A 198 2.43 -12.47 -11.43
C ASP A 198 1.40 -12.34 -10.30
N GLU A 199 1.04 -13.43 -9.61
CA GLU A 199 0.26 -13.40 -8.36
C GLU A 199 1.05 -12.71 -7.23
N VAL A 200 2.33 -13.04 -7.04
CA VAL A 200 3.20 -12.33 -6.09
C VAL A 200 3.30 -10.83 -6.43
N THR A 201 3.32 -10.48 -7.71
CA THR A 201 3.32 -9.07 -8.16
C THR A 201 1.94 -8.41 -7.95
N SER A 202 0.84 -9.15 -8.10
CA SER A 202 -0.51 -8.71 -7.77
C SER A 202 -0.64 -8.40 -6.28
N ALA A 203 -0.26 -9.34 -5.41
CA ALA A 203 -0.19 -9.12 -3.96
C ALA A 203 0.73 -7.97 -3.55
N ALA A 204 1.86 -7.82 -4.25
CA ALA A 204 2.76 -6.67 -4.05
C ALA A 204 2.09 -5.33 -4.36
N SER A 205 1.10 -5.26 -5.25
CA SER A 205 0.41 -4.00 -5.58
C SER A 205 -0.25 -3.38 -4.34
N GLY A 206 -0.95 -4.17 -3.51
CA GLY A 206 -1.55 -3.74 -2.25
C GLY A 206 -0.51 -3.19 -1.28
N VAL A 207 0.59 -3.93 -1.05
CA VAL A 207 1.72 -3.50 -0.22
C VAL A 207 2.35 -2.19 -0.73
N VAL A 208 2.46 -2.02 -2.05
CA VAL A 208 3.15 -0.87 -2.66
C VAL A 208 2.25 0.38 -2.75
N ASN A 209 0.93 0.19 -2.85
CA ASN A 209 -0.08 1.25 -2.84
C ASN A 209 -0.42 1.75 -1.42
N PHE A 210 -0.10 0.99 -0.37
CA PHE A 210 -0.52 1.27 1.00
C PHE A 210 0.07 2.58 1.56
N LEU A 211 -0.80 3.47 2.05
CA LEU A 211 -0.47 4.85 2.43
C LEU A 211 0.14 5.05 3.83
N LEU A 212 0.44 3.96 4.55
CA LEU A 212 1.10 3.87 5.87
C LEU A 212 0.49 4.62 7.07
N LYS A 213 -0.44 5.54 6.84
CA LYS A 213 -1.04 6.39 7.87
C LYS A 213 -2.16 5.62 8.60
N ILE A 214 -2.05 5.59 9.92
CA ILE A 214 -3.09 5.24 10.90
C ILE A 214 -3.18 6.37 11.91
N GLU A 215 -4.23 6.45 12.71
CA GLU A 215 -4.49 7.63 13.55
C GLU A 215 -3.39 7.88 14.59
N LEU A 216 -2.99 6.84 15.31
CA LEU A 216 -2.08 6.94 16.46
C LEU A 216 -0.64 6.49 16.17
N GLY A 217 -0.25 6.33 14.89
CA GLY A 217 1.07 5.81 14.54
C GLY A 217 1.42 5.77 13.07
N SER A 218 2.00 4.65 12.65
CA SER A 218 2.20 4.26 11.25
C SER A 218 2.27 2.74 11.14
N LEU A 219 1.83 2.19 10.00
CA LEU A 219 2.02 0.79 9.62
C LEU A 219 2.85 0.73 8.34
N CYS A 220 3.87 -0.13 8.29
CA CYS A 220 4.73 -0.31 7.13
C CYS A 220 4.75 -1.78 6.72
N PRO A 221 4.00 -2.18 5.67
CA PRO A 221 4.08 -3.53 5.12
C PRO A 221 5.36 -3.75 4.31
N TRP A 222 5.78 -5.00 4.27
CA TRP A 222 6.93 -5.54 3.56
C TRP A 222 6.48 -6.89 3.00
N LEU A 223 6.53 -7.09 1.69
CA LEU A 223 6.34 -8.42 1.08
C LEU A 223 7.69 -8.92 0.59
N LEU A 224 8.16 -9.99 1.22
CA LEU A 224 9.41 -10.66 0.97
C LEU A 224 9.14 -11.90 0.12
N ASP A 225 9.52 -11.81 -1.15
CA ASP A 225 9.42 -12.84 -2.17
C ASP A 225 10.78 -13.55 -2.25
N ILE A 226 10.81 -14.75 -1.69
CA ILE A 226 12.00 -15.61 -1.59
C ILE A 226 12.42 -16.06 -3.00
N THR A 227 11.47 -16.61 -3.75
CA THR A 227 11.68 -17.33 -5.02
C THR A 227 12.30 -16.44 -6.11
N PHE A 228 11.81 -15.21 -6.27
CA PHE A 228 12.34 -14.24 -7.23
C PHE A 228 13.29 -13.20 -6.59
N GLY A 229 13.57 -13.29 -5.28
CA GLY A 229 14.55 -12.48 -4.58
C GLY A 229 14.15 -11.00 -4.50
N ARG A 230 12.97 -10.71 -3.97
CA ARG A 230 12.36 -9.37 -3.99
C ARG A 230 11.85 -8.94 -2.61
N LEU A 231 11.90 -7.64 -2.37
CA LEU A 231 11.35 -6.99 -1.18
C LEU A 231 10.51 -5.79 -1.62
N PHE A 232 9.20 -5.99 -1.66
CA PHE A 232 8.23 -4.94 -1.93
C PHE A 232 7.86 -4.19 -0.65
N TYR A 233 7.63 -2.89 -0.78
CA TYR A 233 7.30 -1.96 0.31
C TYR A 233 6.60 -0.72 -0.29
N PRO A 234 5.80 0.03 0.49
CA PRO A 234 5.10 1.23 0.03
C PRO A 234 5.94 2.18 -0.82
N LEU A 235 5.41 2.57 -1.99
CA LEU A 235 6.06 3.53 -2.89
C LEU A 235 5.94 4.95 -2.35
N ASP A 236 4.73 5.42 -2.05
CA ASP A 236 4.55 6.71 -1.38
C ASP A 236 4.78 6.55 0.13
N ARG A 237 5.58 7.45 0.70
CA ARG A 237 5.85 7.58 2.14
C ARG A 237 5.81 9.04 2.58
N THR A 238 5.19 9.93 1.81
CA THR A 238 5.09 11.37 2.10
C THR A 238 4.25 11.66 3.35
N LEU A 239 3.12 10.95 3.51
CA LEU A 239 2.12 11.15 4.56
C LEU A 239 2.57 10.83 5.99
N ILE A 240 3.66 10.08 6.18
CA ILE A 240 4.21 9.73 7.51
C ILE A 240 5.28 10.72 7.99
N LYS A 241 5.42 10.88 9.31
CA LYS A 241 6.31 11.89 9.90
C LYS A 241 7.79 11.59 9.60
N PRO A 242 8.67 12.59 9.42
CA PRO A 242 10.09 12.37 9.09
C PRO A 242 10.84 11.44 10.06
N ALA A 243 10.49 11.47 11.36
CA ALA A 243 11.04 10.55 12.36
C ALA A 243 10.61 9.08 12.12
N GLN A 244 9.34 8.84 11.79
CA GLN A 244 8.85 7.51 11.39
C GLN A 244 9.56 7.02 10.12
N ARG A 245 9.76 7.89 9.12
CA ARG A 245 10.56 7.55 7.91
C ARG A 245 11.98 7.11 8.26
N ARG A 246 12.69 7.85 9.12
CA ARG A 246 14.04 7.51 9.59
C ARG A 246 14.06 6.15 10.31
N ARG A 247 13.11 5.89 11.21
CA ARG A 247 13.05 4.64 11.97
C ARG A 247 12.76 3.42 11.09
N GLN A 248 11.80 3.55 10.17
CA GLN A 248 11.51 2.52 9.16
C GLN A 248 12.71 2.25 8.24
N ASN A 249 13.44 3.29 7.82
CA ASN A 249 14.67 3.13 7.03
C ASN A 249 15.76 2.41 7.83
N SER A 250 15.92 2.72 9.11
CA SER A 250 16.88 2.04 10.01
C SER A 250 16.56 0.56 10.16
N LEU A 251 15.28 0.16 10.32
CA LEU A 251 14.90 -1.25 10.36
C LEU A 251 15.14 -1.92 8.99
N ARG A 252 14.83 -1.25 7.87
CA ARG A 252 15.12 -1.76 6.51
C ARG A 252 16.61 -2.02 6.31
N SER A 253 17.48 -1.09 6.68
CA SER A 253 18.93 -1.27 6.54
C SER A 253 19.42 -2.44 7.39
N SER A 254 18.93 -2.59 8.62
CA SER A 254 19.26 -3.75 9.47
C SER A 254 18.78 -5.07 8.87
N PHE A 255 17.57 -5.11 8.30
CA PHE A 255 17.02 -6.28 7.61
C PHE A 255 17.83 -6.66 6.37
N LEU A 256 18.14 -5.68 5.51
CA LEU A 256 18.96 -5.89 4.30
C LEU A 256 20.41 -6.29 4.64
N GLN A 257 20.96 -5.83 5.77
CA GLN A 257 22.27 -6.26 6.28
C GLN A 257 22.22 -7.70 6.81
N TRP A 258 21.15 -8.08 7.51
CA TRP A 258 20.93 -9.47 7.95
C TRP A 258 20.73 -10.44 6.77
N LEU A 259 20.13 -9.98 5.66
CA LEU A 259 20.08 -10.71 4.38
C LEU A 259 21.44 -10.77 3.63
N THR A 260 22.50 -10.09 4.10
CA THR A 260 23.85 -10.19 3.51
C THR A 260 24.87 -10.92 4.38
N LYS A 261 24.57 -11.20 5.66
CA LYS A 261 25.53 -11.84 6.56
C LYS A 261 25.70 -13.33 6.23
N ALA A 262 26.88 -13.68 5.72
CA ALA A 262 27.25 -15.03 5.31
C ALA A 262 27.40 -16.02 6.49
N ASP A 263 27.62 -15.55 7.72
CA ASP A 263 27.87 -16.34 8.96
C ASP A 263 26.74 -17.30 9.39
N ARG A 264 25.70 -17.50 8.56
CA ARG A 264 24.53 -18.34 8.84
C ARG A 264 24.87 -19.80 9.13
N MET A 265 26.01 -20.31 8.67
CA MET A 265 26.39 -21.73 8.80
C MET A 265 27.31 -22.05 10.00
N GLU A 266 28.06 -21.09 10.56
CA GLU A 266 29.09 -21.42 11.55
C GLU A 266 28.64 -21.34 13.02
N GLN A 267 27.57 -20.59 13.34
CA GLN A 267 27.28 -20.25 14.74
C GLN A 267 26.51 -21.31 15.56
N HIS A 268 25.90 -22.34 14.94
CA HIS A 268 25.20 -23.41 15.68
C HIS A 268 25.42 -24.85 15.17
N PRO A 269 26.57 -25.47 15.46
CA PRO A 269 26.75 -26.93 15.40
C PRO A 269 26.41 -27.67 16.71
N GLN A 270 26.17 -26.98 17.83
CA GLN A 270 26.32 -27.56 19.17
C GLN A 270 25.09 -27.59 20.10
N SER A 271 23.93 -27.05 19.70
CA SER A 271 22.72 -27.03 20.55
C SER A 271 21.95 -28.37 20.63
N LEU A 272 22.43 -29.42 19.93
CA LEU A 272 21.83 -30.77 19.93
C LEU A 272 22.78 -31.87 20.44
N SER A 273 23.98 -31.53 20.90
CA SER A 273 25.02 -32.50 21.30
C SER A 273 25.32 -32.48 22.80
N ALA A 274 24.27 -32.50 23.63
CA ALA A 274 24.37 -32.48 25.11
C ALA A 274 23.25 -33.31 25.77
N ALA A 275 23.01 -34.52 25.27
CA ALA A 275 22.03 -35.46 25.81
C ALA A 275 22.72 -36.66 26.48
N GLU A 276 23.19 -36.49 27.72
CA GLU A 276 23.53 -37.64 28.57
C GLU A 276 22.23 -38.28 29.13
N PRO A 277 22.15 -39.62 29.18
CA PRO A 277 20.90 -40.32 29.49
C PRO A 277 20.70 -40.52 31.01
N LEU A 278 19.91 -39.65 31.65
CA LEU A 278 19.34 -39.95 32.97
C LEU A 278 17.83 -40.25 32.87
N SER A 279 17.52 -41.53 33.06
CA SER A 279 16.19 -42.12 33.17
C SER A 279 15.29 -41.38 34.18
N GLY A 280 13.97 -41.33 33.94
CA GLY A 280 13.07 -41.09 35.08
C GLY A 280 11.62 -40.64 34.89
N LYS A 281 11.15 -40.23 33.71
CA LYS A 281 9.69 -40.07 33.45
C LYS A 281 9.32 -39.88 31.98
N GLN A 282 8.27 -40.57 31.54
CA GLN A 282 7.63 -40.32 30.25
C GLN A 282 6.71 -39.11 30.34
N ALA A 283 6.91 -38.14 29.44
CA ALA A 283 5.91 -37.15 29.05
C ALA A 283 5.71 -37.27 27.53
N GLN A 284 4.48 -37.13 27.06
CA GLN A 284 4.14 -37.35 25.64
C GLN A 284 4.72 -36.23 24.75
N PRO A 285 5.15 -36.55 23.50
CA PRO A 285 5.66 -35.54 22.57
C PRO A 285 4.52 -34.62 22.09
N SER A 286 4.54 -33.36 22.55
CA SER A 286 3.54 -32.37 22.19
C SER A 286 3.71 -31.88 20.75
N ALA A 287 2.70 -32.18 19.92
CA ALA A 287 2.31 -31.53 18.66
C ALA A 287 3.41 -30.91 17.76
N ALA A 288 3.66 -31.53 16.61
CA ALA A 288 4.47 -30.96 15.54
C ALA A 288 3.91 -29.58 15.06
N VAL A 289 4.81 -28.66 14.73
CA VAL A 289 4.47 -27.31 14.24
C VAL A 289 3.79 -27.41 12.87
N ARG A 290 2.46 -27.30 12.84
CA ARG A 290 1.69 -27.01 11.62
C ARG A 290 1.32 -25.53 11.59
N ALA A 291 1.52 -24.90 10.43
CA ALA A 291 0.90 -23.61 10.15
C ALA A 291 -0.64 -23.76 10.10
N PRO A 292 -1.42 -22.73 10.47
CA PRO A 292 -2.86 -22.78 10.34
C PRO A 292 -3.25 -22.84 8.86
N LEU A 293 -3.88 -23.94 8.42
CA LEU A 293 -4.61 -23.94 7.16
C LEU A 293 -5.83 -23.03 7.32
N ILE A 294 -5.99 -22.10 6.39
CA ILE A 294 -7.25 -21.39 6.18
C ILE A 294 -8.05 -22.25 5.19
N ASN A 295 -8.75 -23.26 5.70
CA ASN A 295 -9.72 -23.99 4.90
C ASN A 295 -10.88 -23.04 4.56
N GLY A 296 -11.05 -22.76 3.27
CA GLY A 296 -12.29 -22.18 2.75
C GLY A 296 -13.26 -23.32 2.47
N GLU A 297 -14.15 -23.60 3.41
CA GLU A 297 -15.17 -24.63 3.29
C GLU A 297 -16.53 -23.96 3.07
N MET A 298 -17.20 -24.30 1.96
CA MET A 298 -18.54 -23.78 1.67
C MET A 298 -19.55 -24.50 2.56
N VAL A 299 -20.42 -23.73 3.23
CA VAL A 299 -21.54 -24.30 3.98
C VAL A 299 -22.62 -24.73 3.01
N THR A 300 -22.59 -26.00 2.60
CA THR A 300 -23.78 -26.71 2.15
C THR A 300 -24.61 -27.05 3.37
N ALA A 301 -25.80 -26.46 3.48
CA ALA A 301 -26.71 -26.74 4.58
C ALA A 301 -27.62 -27.91 4.21
N ASP A 302 -27.31 -29.10 4.73
CA ASP A 302 -28.27 -30.20 4.77
C ASP A 302 -29.17 -30.03 5.99
N ILE A 303 -30.49 -30.16 5.76
CA ILE A 303 -31.54 -29.99 6.77
C ILE A 303 -32.05 -31.38 7.13
N ASP A 304 -31.67 -31.88 8.31
CA ASP A 304 -32.35 -33.04 8.90
C ASP A 304 -33.61 -32.58 9.65
N LEU A 305 -34.68 -33.36 9.48
CA LEU A 305 -36.02 -33.09 10.00
C LEU A 305 -36.42 -34.16 11.03
N LEU A 306 -37.44 -33.87 11.84
CA LEU A 306 -37.99 -34.74 12.91
C LEU A 306 -37.09 -34.79 14.17
N THR A 307 -37.62 -35.02 15.37
CA THR A 307 -38.99 -35.41 15.76
C THR A 307 -39.51 -34.51 16.88
N ALA A 308 -40.82 -34.31 16.97
CA ALA A 308 -41.46 -33.49 18.01
C ALA A 308 -42.35 -34.35 18.93
N GLU A 309 -41.91 -34.49 20.18
CA GLU A 309 -42.73 -34.78 21.36
C GLU A 309 -42.16 -33.93 22.51
N GLY A 310 -42.94 -33.28 23.39
CA GLY A 310 -44.40 -33.17 23.40
C GLY A 310 -44.96 -33.17 24.81
N GLU A 311 -44.90 -32.04 25.53
CA GLU A 311 -45.67 -31.87 26.76
C GLU A 311 -46.03 -30.39 26.99
N THR A 312 -47.23 -30.15 27.51
CA THR A 312 -47.87 -28.83 27.63
C THR A 312 -48.47 -28.66 29.02
N GLU A 313 -48.25 -27.49 29.64
CA GLU A 313 -49.20 -26.69 30.42
C GLU A 313 -48.46 -25.41 30.85
N ALA A 314 -48.92 -24.20 30.49
CA ALA A 314 -50.06 -23.45 31.05
C ALA A 314 -49.77 -22.86 32.44
N ALA A 315 -50.15 -21.62 32.77
CA ALA A 315 -50.56 -20.47 31.96
C ALA A 315 -50.50 -19.19 32.85
N ASP A 316 -50.41 -18.01 32.26
CA ASP A 316 -51.39 -16.93 32.54
C ASP A 316 -51.34 -15.84 31.45
N GLU A 317 -52.41 -15.05 31.34
CA GLU A 317 -52.67 -14.12 30.23
C GLU A 317 -52.79 -12.65 30.67
N THR A 318 -52.47 -11.71 29.76
CA THR A 318 -53.08 -10.36 29.49
C THR A 318 -52.07 -9.54 28.67
N GLU A 319 -52.32 -9.09 27.44
CA GLU A 319 -53.37 -8.19 26.91
C GLU A 319 -53.39 -6.80 27.60
N SER A 320 -53.38 -5.66 26.89
CA SER A 320 -53.40 -5.34 25.45
C SER A 320 -52.76 -3.94 25.21
N GLU A 321 -52.79 -3.22 24.07
CA GLU A 321 -53.58 -3.28 22.83
C GLU A 321 -52.83 -2.67 21.61
N VAL A 322 -53.27 -3.01 20.39
CA VAL A 322 -53.53 -2.18 19.18
C VAL A 322 -52.94 -0.74 19.13
N THR A 323 -52.30 -0.27 18.05
CA THR A 323 -52.97 0.14 16.78
C THR A 323 -52.03 0.31 15.56
N ARG A 324 -52.56 0.04 14.34
CA ARG A 324 -52.39 0.68 12.98
C ARG A 324 -51.10 1.48 12.60
N ALA A 325 -50.72 1.62 11.31
CA ALA A 325 -51.01 0.95 10.02
C ALA A 325 -50.19 1.61 8.87
N GLU A 326 -50.38 1.13 7.63
CA GLU A 326 -49.98 1.73 6.33
C GLU A 326 -48.46 1.66 5.98
N GLY A 327 -48.05 1.28 4.76
CA GLY A 327 -48.80 0.70 3.62
C GLY A 327 -48.00 0.64 2.31
N ILE A 328 -48.56 -0.04 1.28
CA ILE A 328 -48.27 0.08 -0.18
C ILE A 328 -46.88 -0.47 -0.62
N GLU A 329 -46.79 -1.71 -1.14
CA GLU A 329 -46.85 -2.13 -2.57
C GLU A 329 -45.59 -1.77 -3.40
N SER A 330 -44.83 -2.76 -3.92
CA SER A 330 -44.86 -3.30 -5.31
C SER A 330 -44.07 -2.42 -6.32
N GLN A 331 -43.44 -2.93 -7.39
CA GLN A 331 -43.69 -4.15 -8.19
C GLN A 331 -42.40 -4.66 -8.91
N THR A 332 -42.48 -5.82 -9.59
CA THR A 332 -41.40 -6.48 -10.38
C THR A 332 -41.54 -6.25 -11.90
N VAL A 333 -40.88 -7.09 -12.75
CA VAL A 333 -40.75 -7.08 -14.24
C VAL A 333 -39.46 -6.35 -14.68
N GLU A 334 -38.46 -6.95 -15.37
CA GLU A 334 -38.39 -7.66 -16.67
C GLU A 334 -38.68 -6.70 -17.86
N GLU A 335 -38.20 -6.83 -19.10
CA GLU A 335 -37.57 -7.93 -19.86
C GLU A 335 -36.64 -7.31 -20.97
N GLU A 336 -35.98 -8.16 -21.79
CA GLU A 336 -35.44 -8.05 -23.18
C GLU A 336 -35.54 -6.74 -24.05
N ALA A 337 -34.82 -6.54 -25.19
CA ALA A 337 -33.68 -7.22 -25.86
C ALA A 337 -33.04 -6.35 -26.99
N GLU A 338 -31.82 -6.75 -27.39
CA GLU A 338 -31.12 -6.79 -28.71
C GLU A 338 -31.56 -6.02 -30.00
N THR A 339 -30.68 -6.04 -31.02
CA THR A 339 -30.70 -5.49 -32.41
C THR A 339 -30.24 -4.02 -32.55
N THR A 340 -29.36 -3.53 -33.46
CA THR A 340 -28.65 -3.92 -34.73
C THR A 340 -29.09 -3.14 -36.00
N GLY A 341 -28.11 -2.76 -36.84
CA GLY A 341 -28.27 -1.90 -38.04
C GLY A 341 -27.80 -0.45 -37.79
N ALA A 342 -26.92 0.24 -38.55
CA ALA A 342 -26.41 0.20 -39.93
C ALA A 342 -27.11 1.14 -40.94
N GLY A 343 -26.33 1.74 -41.85
CA GLY A 343 -26.66 2.91 -42.70
C GLY A 343 -25.92 4.18 -42.20
N GLU A 344 -25.22 5.00 -42.98
CA GLU A 344 -25.43 5.54 -44.35
C GLU A 344 -26.56 6.61 -44.38
N GLU A 345 -26.43 7.79 -45.01
CA GLU A 345 -25.30 8.33 -45.80
C GLU A 345 -25.26 9.90 -45.79
N GLU A 346 -24.62 10.49 -46.81
CA GLU A 346 -24.36 11.91 -47.09
C GLU A 346 -25.57 12.87 -47.04
N ALA A 347 -25.30 14.17 -46.81
CA ALA A 347 -25.67 15.25 -47.74
C ALA A 347 -25.03 16.61 -47.37
N GLU A 348 -24.59 17.36 -48.38
CA GLU A 348 -24.23 18.79 -48.27
C GLU A 348 -25.43 19.69 -48.64
N THR A 349 -25.58 20.84 -47.97
CA THR A 349 -26.16 22.11 -48.50
C THR A 349 -26.00 23.17 -47.39
N GLU A 350 -25.28 24.29 -47.53
CA GLU A 350 -25.29 25.41 -48.50
C GLU A 350 -26.43 26.44 -48.27
N SER A 351 -26.22 27.68 -48.74
CA SER A 351 -26.84 28.95 -48.31
C SER A 351 -26.44 29.41 -46.89
N ARG A 352 -25.95 30.63 -46.60
CA ARG A 352 -25.80 31.91 -47.32
C ARG A 352 -27.06 32.78 -47.45
N TYR A 353 -27.37 33.49 -46.36
CA TYR A 353 -27.80 34.90 -46.37
C TYR A 353 -26.91 35.62 -45.33
N GLU A 354 -26.37 36.84 -45.46
CA GLU A 354 -26.52 38.03 -46.34
C GLU A 354 -26.71 39.23 -45.40
N THR A 355 -25.85 40.24 -45.54
CA THR A 355 -25.80 41.43 -44.67
C THR A 355 -26.53 42.60 -45.33
N ALA A 356 -27.44 43.24 -44.60
CA ALA A 356 -27.94 44.57 -44.94
C ALA A 356 -28.32 45.34 -43.66
N ASP A 357 -27.95 46.62 -43.60
CA ASP A 357 -28.41 47.56 -42.57
C ASP A 357 -29.89 47.92 -42.76
N SER A 358 -30.56 48.29 -41.67
CA SER A 358 -31.50 49.42 -41.69
C SER A 358 -31.71 50.01 -40.29
N ASP A 359 -31.46 51.31 -40.21
CA ASP A 359 -32.03 52.34 -39.33
C ASP A 359 -32.57 51.96 -37.93
N HIS A 360 -31.91 52.48 -36.89
CA HIS A 360 -32.59 53.41 -35.97
C HIS A 360 -31.65 54.35 -35.20
#